data_AF-A0A060BLI6-F1
#
_entry.id   AF-A0A060BLI6-F1
#
_cell.length_a   1.000
_cell.length_b   1.000
_cell.length_c   1.000
_cell.angle_alpha   90.00
_cell.angle_beta   90.00
_cell.angle_gamma   90.00
#
_symmetry.space_group_name_H-M   'P 1'
#
loop_
_entity.id
_entity.type
_entity.pdbx_description
1 polymer ?
#
loop_
_entity_poly.entity_id
_entity_poly.type
_entity_poly.pdbx_seq_one_letter_code
_entity_poly.pdbx_strand_id
1 'polypeptide(L)'
;FFDLKGSPAGKIENAPDMLPRLGVTLHLDKSLSEVKYFGKGPRENYVDSQEAGLLGVYEATVAEMFTNYVVPQANGNHMATKWSAFTDDRGQGVVATAADSYNFSSFLF
;
A
#
# COMPACT_ATOMS: atom_id res chain seq x y z
N PHE A 1 -9.58 -5.73 18.54
CA PHE A 1 -8.82 -6.87 18.00
C PHE A 1 -9.79 -7.81 17.31
N PHE A 2 -9.57 -8.12 16.04
CA PHE A 2 -10.38 -9.09 15.30
C PHE A 2 -9.67 -10.45 15.38
N ASP A 3 -10.38 -11.49 15.81
CA ASP A 3 -9.91 -12.88 15.75
C ASP A 3 -10.12 -13.39 14.31
N LEU A 4 -9.07 -13.32 13.49
CA LEU A 4 -9.11 -13.77 12.10
C LEU A 4 -8.68 -15.23 12.03
N LYS A 5 -9.61 -16.11 11.63
CA LYS A 5 -9.36 -17.54 11.39
C LYS A 5 -9.52 -17.87 9.92
N GLY A 6 -8.64 -18.70 9.39
CA GLY A 6 -8.72 -19.23 8.03
C GLY A 6 -8.06 -20.60 7.97
N SER A 7 -8.53 -21.43 7.04
CA SER A 7 -7.94 -22.73 6.72
C SER A 7 -7.13 -22.60 5.43
N PRO A 8 -5.85 -23.02 5.38
CA PRO A 8 -5.10 -23.07 4.14
C PRO A 8 -5.82 -23.94 3.10
N ALA A 9 -5.84 -23.49 1.85
CA ALA A 9 -6.42 -24.22 0.72
C ALA A 9 -5.54 -24.05 -0.53
N GLY A 10 -5.64 -24.97 -1.49
CA GLY A 10 -4.82 -24.97 -2.72
C GLY A 10 -3.64 -25.95 -2.65
N LYS A 11 -2.56 -25.64 -3.36
CA LYS A 11 -1.32 -26.45 -3.40
C LYS A 11 -0.47 -26.18 -2.15
N ILE A 12 -0.93 -26.67 -1.00
CA ILE A 12 -0.31 -26.43 0.31
C ILE A 12 1.15 -26.89 0.34
N GLU A 13 1.50 -27.93 -0.42
CA GLU A 13 2.87 -28.43 -0.54
C GLU A 13 3.86 -27.42 -1.14
N ASN A 14 3.36 -26.41 -1.87
CA ASN A 14 4.15 -25.33 -2.45
C ASN A 14 3.93 -23.99 -1.74
N ALA A 15 3.14 -23.96 -0.66
CA ALA A 15 2.88 -22.74 0.08
C ALA A 15 4.14 -22.31 0.84
N PRO A 16 4.47 -21.00 0.89
CA PRO A 16 5.56 -20.53 1.72
C PRO A 16 5.22 -20.72 3.21
N ASP A 17 6.24 -20.98 4.03
CA ASP A 17 6.10 -21.14 5.49
C ASP A 17 5.51 -19.90 6.18
N MET A 18 5.57 -18.74 5.52
CA MET A 18 5.04 -17.46 5.99
C MET A 18 4.14 -16.80 4.94
N LEU A 19 3.11 -16.12 5.42
CA LEU A 19 2.26 -15.27 4.57
C LEU A 19 3.02 -14.00 4.18
N PRO A 20 3.25 -13.72 2.89
CA PRO A 20 4.00 -12.53 2.47
C PRO A 20 3.23 -11.23 2.71
N ARG A 21 1.89 -11.26 2.58
CA ARG A 21 1.00 -10.11 2.82
C ARG A 21 -0.39 -10.61 3.15
N LEU A 22 -1.07 -9.92 4.06
CA LEU A 22 -2.50 -10.07 4.32
C LEU A 22 -3.16 -8.70 4.16
N GLY A 23 -4.18 -8.61 3.33
CA GLY A 23 -4.87 -7.35 3.03
C GLY A 23 -5.90 -7.50 1.92
N VAL A 24 -6.39 -6.37 1.43
CA VAL A 24 -7.34 -6.31 0.30
C VAL A 24 -6.72 -5.57 -0.88
N THR A 25 -7.13 -5.95 -2.09
CA THR A 25 -6.79 -5.24 -3.33
C THR A 25 -8.05 -4.63 -3.90
N LEU A 26 -8.00 -3.34 -4.21
CA LEU A 26 -9.09 -2.60 -4.83
C LEU A 26 -8.61 -2.10 -6.19
N HIS A 27 -9.48 -2.18 -7.20
CA HIS A 27 -9.26 -1.52 -8.49
C HIS A 27 -10.08 -0.24 -8.50
N LEU A 28 -9.41 0.88 -8.76
CA LEU A 28 -10.00 2.20 -8.85
C LEU A 28 -10.02 2.66 -10.31
N ASP A 29 -10.85 3.65 -10.62
CA ASP A 29 -10.84 4.28 -11.95
C ASP A 29 -9.48 4.94 -12.20
N LYS A 30 -8.98 4.87 -13.45
CA LYS A 30 -7.65 5.39 -13.82
C LYS A 30 -7.55 6.92 -13.70
N SER A 31 -8.69 7.62 -13.68
CA SER A 31 -8.74 9.06 -13.42
C SER A 31 -8.32 9.44 -12.00
N LEU A 32 -8.37 8.51 -11.03
CA LEU A 32 -7.94 8.73 -9.65
C LEU A 32 -6.41 8.59 -9.52
N SER A 33 -5.67 9.48 -10.19
CA SER A 33 -4.20 9.42 -10.30
C SER A 33 -3.45 10.17 -9.19
N GLU A 34 -4.11 11.09 -8.49
CA GLU A 34 -3.49 11.86 -7.42
C GLU A 34 -3.56 11.10 -6.10
N VAL A 35 -2.43 11.00 -5.40
CA VAL A 35 -2.29 10.30 -4.13
C VAL A 35 -1.87 11.29 -3.06
N LYS A 36 -2.60 11.29 -1.95
CA LYS A 36 -2.20 11.98 -0.72
C LYS A 36 -2.34 11.03 0.46
N TYR A 37 -1.34 10.96 1.34
CA TYR A 37 -1.41 10.05 2.48
C TYR A 37 -0.73 10.62 3.71
N PHE A 38 -1.18 10.19 4.89
CA PHE A 38 -0.48 10.41 6.16
C PHE A 38 0.09 9.09 6.66
N GLY A 39 1.41 8.95 6.63
CA GLY A 39 2.13 7.71 6.92
C GLY A 39 3.64 7.90 6.86
N LYS A 40 4.40 6.80 6.79
CA LYS A 40 5.86 6.86 6.59
C LYS A 40 6.19 7.12 5.13
N GLY A 41 7.05 8.10 4.86
CA GLY A 41 7.42 8.47 3.49
C GLY A 41 8.64 9.40 3.40
N PRO A 42 8.89 10.03 2.23
CA PRO A 42 8.06 9.95 1.01
C PRO A 42 8.33 8.71 0.15
N ARG A 43 9.41 7.97 0.40
CA ARG A 43 9.79 6.77 -0.37
C ARG A 43 9.18 5.51 0.22
N GLU A 44 9.18 4.46 -0.59
CA GLU A 44 8.77 3.13 -0.13
C GLU A 44 9.56 2.70 1.11
N ASN A 45 8.91 1.96 1.99
CA ASN A 45 9.47 1.46 3.23
C ASN A 45 8.80 0.13 3.62
N TYR A 46 9.56 -0.72 4.32
CA TYR A 46 9.16 -2.07 4.73
C TYR A 46 9.49 -2.30 6.21
N VAL A 47 8.95 -3.36 6.80
CA VAL A 47 9.02 -3.59 8.25
C VAL A 47 10.46 -3.63 8.78
N ASP A 48 11.39 -4.07 7.95
CA ASP A 48 12.83 -4.18 8.16
C ASP A 48 13.64 -3.05 7.52
N SER A 49 13.00 -2.12 6.80
CA SER A 49 13.63 -0.98 6.14
C SER A 49 12.69 0.25 6.13
N GLN A 50 12.54 0.87 7.30
CA GLN A 50 11.58 1.97 7.51
C GLN A 50 12.12 3.15 8.35
N GLU A 51 13.37 3.07 8.83
CA GLU A 51 13.96 4.11 9.69
C GLU A 51 14.19 5.43 8.95
N ALA A 52 14.39 5.36 7.62
CA ALA A 52 14.49 6.56 6.78
C ALA A 52 13.12 7.21 6.48
N GLY A 53 12.01 6.50 6.73
CA GLY A 53 10.65 6.98 6.48
C GLY A 53 10.12 7.75 7.69
N LEU A 54 9.98 9.06 7.54
CA LEU A 54 9.40 9.91 8.58
C LEU A 54 7.87 9.88 8.49
N LEU A 55 7.19 10.05 9.62
CA LEU A 55 5.75 10.21 9.65
C LEU A 55 5.38 11.63 9.16
N GLY A 56 4.56 11.73 8.12
CA GLY A 56 4.19 13.01 7.52
C GLY A 56 3.06 12.88 6.51
N VAL A 57 2.59 14.03 6.03
CA VAL A 57 1.63 14.09 4.92
C VAL A 57 2.43 14.25 3.63
N TYR A 58 2.24 13.32 2.71
CA TYR A 58 2.95 13.27 1.45
C TYR A 58 1.96 13.26 0.28
N GLU A 59 2.41 13.82 -0.84
CA GLU A 59 1.67 13.90 -2.10
C GLU A 59 2.53 13.30 -3.22
N ALA A 60 1.88 12.57 -4.12
CA ALA A 60 2.47 11.93 -5.29
C ALA A 60 1.37 11.57 -6.29
N THR A 61 1.74 11.21 -7.50
CA THR A 61 0.85 10.51 -8.44
C THR A 61 0.99 9.00 -8.28
N VAL A 62 -0.02 8.21 -8.70
CA VAL A 62 0.08 6.73 -8.71
C VAL A 62 1.31 6.25 -9.49
N ALA A 63 1.73 6.98 -10.53
CA ALA A 63 2.93 6.68 -11.31
C ALA A 63 4.23 6.87 -10.50
N GLU A 64 4.31 7.93 -9.68
CA GLU A 64 5.48 8.23 -8.85
C GLU A 64 5.63 7.30 -7.65
N MET A 65 4.55 6.60 -7.27
CA MET A 65 4.58 5.59 -6.21
C MET A 65 5.33 4.31 -6.62
N PHE A 66 5.62 4.13 -7.92
CA PHE A 66 6.32 2.97 -8.45
C PHE A 66 7.84 3.14 -8.41
N THR A 67 8.54 2.11 -7.90
CA THR A 67 10.01 2.04 -7.99
C THR A 67 10.43 1.12 -9.12
N ASN A 68 11.12 1.67 -10.12
CA ASN A 68 11.57 0.94 -11.31
C ASN A 68 12.85 0.14 -11.06
N TYR A 69 12.72 -0.99 -10.37
CA TYR A 69 13.81 -1.95 -10.21
C TYR A 69 14.20 -2.61 -11.53
N VAL A 70 15.50 -2.93 -11.70
CA VAL A 70 16.04 -3.60 -12.89
C VAL A 70 15.33 -4.93 -13.16
N VAL A 71 15.03 -5.68 -12.11
CA VAL A 71 14.18 -6.88 -12.18
C VAL A 71 12.84 -6.54 -11.52
N PRO A 72 11.71 -6.69 -12.22
CA PRO A 72 10.39 -6.42 -11.65
C PRO A 72 10.13 -7.24 -10.38
N GLN A 73 9.74 -6.55 -9.33
CA GLN A 73 9.46 -7.11 -8.01
C GLN A 73 8.47 -6.22 -7.25
N ALA A 74 7.99 -6.70 -6.10
CA ALA A 74 7.13 -5.91 -5.22
C ALA A 74 7.84 -4.62 -4.81
N ASN A 75 7.14 -3.49 -4.94
CA ASN A 75 7.64 -2.15 -4.59
C ASN A 75 6.51 -1.22 -4.11
N GLY A 76 6.82 0.02 -3.75
CA GLY A 76 5.86 1.09 -3.49
C GLY A 76 5.11 0.99 -2.16
N ASN A 77 5.56 0.16 -1.20
CA ASN A 77 4.89 0.02 0.10
C ASN A 77 5.11 1.25 1.00
N HIS A 78 4.05 1.71 1.67
CA HIS A 78 4.10 2.81 2.64
C HIS A 78 3.51 2.36 3.98
N MET A 79 4.33 2.30 5.01
CA MET A 79 3.97 1.80 6.33
C MET A 79 3.30 2.83 7.23
N ALA A 80 2.63 2.32 8.26
CA ALA A 80 2.03 3.10 9.33
C ALA A 80 1.08 4.20 8.83
N THR A 81 0.44 3.95 7.69
CA THR A 81 -0.50 4.86 7.06
C THR A 81 -1.78 4.92 7.89
N LYS A 82 -2.20 6.13 8.25
CA LYS A 82 -3.46 6.39 8.96
C LYS A 82 -4.60 6.60 7.98
N TRP A 83 -4.31 7.30 6.89
CA TRP A 83 -5.23 7.49 5.78
C TRP A 83 -4.46 7.68 4.47
N SER A 84 -5.09 7.30 3.38
CA SER A 84 -4.66 7.54 2.01
C SER A 84 -5.87 7.93 1.16
N ALA A 85 -5.69 8.95 0.33
CA ALA A 85 -6.68 9.49 -0.57
C ALA A 85 -6.20 9.28 -2.02
N PHE A 86 -7.10 8.85 -2.87
CA PHE A 86 -6.91 8.72 -4.31
C PHE A 86 -7.96 9.58 -5.00
N THR A 87 -7.53 10.61 -5.73
CA THR A 87 -8.44 11.62 -6.32
C THR A 87 -8.13 11.88 -7.79
N ASP A 88 -9.12 12.40 -8.50
CA ASP A 88 -8.94 13.02 -9.82
C ASP A 88 -8.33 14.43 -9.72
N ASP A 89 -8.17 15.08 -10.88
CA ASP A 89 -7.65 16.45 -11.02
C ASP A 89 -8.55 17.54 -10.40
N ARG A 90 -9.76 17.18 -9.98
CA ARG A 90 -10.74 18.04 -9.30
C ARG A 90 -10.81 17.77 -7.80
N GLY A 91 -10.02 16.82 -7.29
CA GLY A 91 -10.00 16.41 -5.89
C GLY A 91 -11.18 15.50 -5.49
N GLN A 92 -11.90 14.91 -6.44
CA GLN A 92 -12.96 13.94 -6.18
C GLN A 92 -12.37 12.52 -6.18
N GLY A 93 -12.80 11.68 -5.25
CA GLY A 93 -12.30 10.30 -5.21
C GLY A 93 -12.62 9.56 -3.91
N VAL A 94 -11.70 8.71 -3.49
CA VAL A 94 -11.88 7.80 -2.35
C VAL A 94 -10.83 8.03 -1.28
N VAL A 95 -11.22 7.83 -0.03
CA VAL A 95 -10.31 7.85 1.12
C VAL A 95 -10.41 6.52 1.85
N ALA A 96 -9.26 5.89 2.05
CA ALA A 96 -9.12 4.76 2.95
C ALA A 96 -8.63 5.25 4.32
N THR A 97 -9.17 4.70 5.40
CA THR A 97 -8.78 5.00 6.79
C THR A 97 -8.77 3.72 7.61
N ALA A 98 -8.02 3.71 8.71
CA ALA A 98 -8.07 2.64 9.71
C ALA A 98 -8.02 3.23 11.13
N ALA A 99 -8.57 2.50 12.10
CA ALA A 99 -8.54 2.90 13.50
C ALA A 99 -7.11 3.04 14.05
N ASP A 100 -6.24 2.08 13.71
CA ASP A 100 -4.84 2.09 14.12
C ASP A 100 -3.93 2.57 12.98
N SER A 101 -3.57 1.69 12.05
CA SER A 101 -2.85 2.01 10.81
C SER A 101 -2.88 0.81 9.88
N TYR A 102 -2.60 1.05 8.61
CA TYR A 102 -2.40 0.02 7.59
C TYR A 102 -1.17 0.35 6.75
N ASN A 103 -0.75 -0.61 5.94
CA ASN A 103 0.26 -0.38 4.91
C ASN A 103 -0.45 -0.39 3.55
N PHE A 104 -0.01 0.43 2.61
CA PHE A 104 -0.57 0.43 1.27
C PHE A 104 0.51 0.55 0.19
N SER A 105 0.16 0.10 -1.00
CA SER A 105 0.91 0.26 -2.24
C SER A 105 -0.10 0.52 -3.36
N SER A 106 0.24 1.36 -4.32
CA SER A 106 -0.61 1.68 -5.47
C SER A 106 0.18 1.53 -6.77
N PHE A 107 -0.47 1.02 -7.82
CA PHE A 107 0.15 0.79 -9.12
C PHE A 107 -0.82 1.15 -10.25
N LEU A 108 -0.27 1.57 -11.39
CA LEU A 108 -1.02 1.62 -12.64
C LEU A 108 -1.12 0.20 -13.21
N PHE A 109 -2.34 -0.26 -13.42
CA PHE A 109 -2.67 -1.48 -14.16
C PHE A 109 -3.32 -1.13 -15.50
#